data_AF-A0A1E3UJW4-F1
#
_entry.id   AF-A0A1E3UJW4-F1
#
_cell.length_a   1.000
_cell.length_b   1.000
_cell.length_c   1.000
_cell.angle_alpha   90.00
_cell.angle_beta   90.00
_cell.angle_gamma   90.00
#
_symmetry.space_group_name_H-M   'P 1'
#
loop_
_entity.id
_entity.type
_entity.pdbx_description
1 polymer ?
#
loop_
_entity_poly.entity_id
_entity_poly.type
_entity_poly.pdbx_seq_one_letter_code
_entity_poly.pdbx_strand_id
1 'polypeptide(L)'
;MTWFCIPDTITRKKIEKASAEKKLSDVLDSLTIDNYVSFVTCGSDIDYLNDDEYEKIVGKIEEGYSNLKEKLDDKIYGYIGSEKHNNIEFIRKQLVDFTYINALRDAVYDMKQKFNPLMTMLRQLEPRVKESDKEKVRDLVKNINGAIGGVEEVNALGKRINRKIIESVGNTYSPDIVLKSEVSDDIKEIFRNLKLKSNTMKGFDLDSLGLGSTNIIYIALKLLEYSFIRELDEIQAKYLLLLFEEPEAHLHKHIQMSLFDKTGLNADEGVQVIMTTHSDNISAASKISKMNILKKENGYSRVIQPALGLHENDVRHIERYLDSKRSELLFSKSVILVEGDAEEILIPVMCKKCLGLTLDELGISLINIGSVGFKNIYQLFNPLRINKRCAVITDMDEPIKPIGAGSQDNAYERGKNRRSELEKEHVGNIWVDGFFSKHTFEVDMVKGNEGYLKKLIEKTYVDKKAIEEKKSSIDSADVTKYGDVALKLADKNGKGWNAVLLSEIIDAKFYIPQYILDAIAFAAREELKNVNYIHTILEYYGKVFSDVSIIEGLNTSEKIDYKEMVKDAKEQNTSSIRFLNTWLGVNG
;
A
#
# COMPACT_ATOMS: atom_id res chain seq x y z
N MET A 1 11.81 28.90 8.73
CA MET A 1 11.68 29.52 10.07
C MET A 1 12.72 30.60 10.16
N THR A 2 12.33 31.80 10.55
CA THR A 2 13.22 32.96 10.61
C THR A 2 13.19 33.53 12.01
N TRP A 3 14.37 33.80 12.57
CA TRP A 3 14.51 34.39 13.90
C TRP A 3 14.64 35.90 13.77
N PHE A 4 13.80 36.62 14.50
CA PHE A 4 13.86 38.07 14.58
C PHE A 4 14.27 38.49 15.97
N CYS A 5 15.06 39.56 16.02
CA CYS A 5 15.31 40.34 17.22
C CYS A 5 15.00 41.78 16.88
N ILE A 6 13.89 42.31 17.39
CA ILE A 6 13.47 43.68 17.13
C ILE A 6 13.03 44.36 18.43
N PRO A 7 12.97 45.70 18.47
CA PRO A 7 12.55 46.39 19.67
C PRO A 7 11.13 45.99 20.09
N ASP A 8 10.86 45.95 21.38
CA ASP A 8 9.54 45.61 21.92
C ASP A 8 8.47 46.64 21.50
N THR A 9 7.19 46.31 21.70
CA THR A 9 6.08 47.20 21.28
C THR A 9 6.16 48.57 21.94
N ILE A 10 6.60 48.65 23.19
CA ILE A 10 6.73 49.92 23.94
C ILE A 10 7.84 50.78 23.33
N THR A 11 8.96 50.15 22.98
CA THR A 11 10.15 50.79 22.42
C THR A 11 9.90 51.22 20.98
N ARG A 12 9.23 50.40 20.15
CA ARG A 12 8.81 50.79 18.80
C ARG A 12 7.90 51.99 18.80
N LYS A 13 6.94 52.06 19.74
CA LYS A 13 6.08 53.23 19.91
C LYS A 13 6.86 54.49 20.27
N LYS A 14 7.90 54.38 21.10
CA LYS A 14 8.81 55.49 21.43
C LYS A 14 9.63 55.92 20.21
N ILE A 15 10.16 54.97 19.44
CA ILE A 15 10.92 55.22 18.21
C ILE A 15 10.04 55.90 17.15
N GLU A 16 8.83 55.40 16.92
CA GLU A 16 7.86 55.98 15.96
C GLU A 16 7.52 57.44 16.33
N LYS A 17 7.28 57.70 17.63
CA LYS A 17 7.01 59.05 18.12
C LYS A 17 8.23 59.97 18.02
N ALA A 18 9.42 59.49 18.38
CA ALA A 18 10.66 60.26 18.33
C ALA A 18 11.12 60.58 16.90
N SER A 19 10.83 59.68 15.94
CA SER A 19 11.00 59.89 14.50
C SER A 19 10.11 61.04 14.01
N ALA A 20 8.84 61.07 14.41
CA ALA A 20 7.92 62.17 14.09
C ALA A 20 8.34 63.52 14.70
N GLU A 21 8.97 63.51 15.88
CA GLU A 21 9.42 64.70 16.61
C GLU A 21 10.88 65.11 16.28
N LYS A 22 11.58 64.40 15.36
CA LYS A 22 13.00 64.60 15.00
C LYS A 22 13.99 64.54 16.18
N LYS A 23 13.69 63.73 17.20
CA LYS A 23 14.53 63.52 18.40
C LYS A 23 14.94 62.06 18.56
N LEU A 24 15.35 61.44 17.46
CA LEU A 24 15.63 60.00 17.42
C LEU A 24 16.90 59.63 18.20
N SER A 25 17.92 60.50 18.21
CA SER A 25 19.23 60.25 18.86
C SER A 25 19.11 59.90 20.34
N ASP A 26 18.33 60.68 21.09
CA ASP A 26 18.20 60.54 22.54
C ASP A 26 17.53 59.22 22.95
N VAL A 27 16.66 58.70 22.08
CA VAL A 27 15.98 57.42 22.30
C VAL A 27 16.91 56.26 21.97
N LEU A 28 17.67 56.35 20.86
CA LEU A 28 18.61 55.31 20.44
C LEU A 28 19.74 55.10 21.47
N ASP A 29 20.29 56.19 22.04
CA ASP A 29 21.34 56.13 23.06
C ASP A 29 20.89 55.47 24.37
N SER A 30 19.57 55.40 24.61
CA SER A 30 18.97 54.80 25.81
C SER A 30 18.63 53.31 25.69
N LEU A 31 18.79 52.72 24.49
CA LEU A 31 18.41 51.34 24.23
C LEU A 31 19.42 50.35 24.81
N THR A 32 18.91 49.37 25.54
CA THR A 32 19.67 48.19 25.99
C THR A 32 19.10 46.92 25.36
N ILE A 33 19.81 45.80 25.52
CA ILE A 33 19.37 44.48 25.03
C ILE A 33 17.99 44.12 25.59
N ASP A 34 17.65 44.57 26.81
CA ASP A 34 16.35 44.31 27.45
C ASP A 34 15.16 44.96 26.72
N ASN A 35 15.42 45.91 25.81
CA ASN A 35 14.39 46.55 25.00
C ASN A 35 14.06 45.78 23.72
N TYR A 36 14.80 44.69 23.44
CA TYR A 36 14.58 43.85 22.29
C TYR A 36 13.86 42.57 22.69
N VAL A 37 12.92 42.16 21.86
CA VAL A 37 12.27 40.85 21.96
C VAL A 37 12.71 39.99 20.80
N SER A 38 13.01 38.74 21.11
CA SER A 38 13.16 37.73 20.07
C SER A 38 11.82 37.05 19.80
N PHE A 39 11.55 36.77 18.54
CA PHE A 39 10.44 35.91 18.17
C PHE A 39 10.77 35.14 16.89
N VAL A 40 10.08 34.02 16.73
CA VAL A 40 10.24 33.14 15.59
C VAL A 40 9.06 33.33 14.67
N THR A 41 9.34 33.47 13.37
CA THR A 41 8.32 33.41 12.34
C THR A 41 8.45 32.18 11.45
N CYS A 42 7.33 31.79 10.86
CA CYS A 42 7.31 30.74 9.85
C CYS A 42 6.23 31.01 8.79
N GLY A 43 6.47 30.55 7.56
CA GLY A 43 5.48 30.61 6.49
C GLY A 43 5.35 31.96 5.78
N SER A 44 6.41 32.78 5.82
CA SER A 44 6.49 34.03 5.08
C SER A 44 7.18 33.74 3.74
N ASP A 45 6.56 34.18 2.65
CA ASP A 45 7.07 34.04 1.27
C ASP A 45 8.02 35.18 0.87
N ILE A 46 8.43 35.99 1.83
CA ILE A 46 9.27 37.16 1.65
C ILE A 46 10.71 36.72 1.38
N ASP A 47 11.34 37.34 0.38
CA ASP A 47 12.75 37.14 0.14
C ASP A 47 13.56 38.00 1.10
N TYR A 48 14.01 37.40 2.20
CA TYR A 48 14.82 38.08 3.20
C TYR A 48 16.21 38.50 2.69
N LEU A 49 16.62 38.06 1.51
CA LEU A 49 17.85 38.52 0.84
C LEU A 49 17.63 39.80 0.02
N ASN A 50 16.39 40.26 -0.10
CA ASN A 50 16.05 41.54 -0.69
C ASN A 50 16.04 42.64 0.38
N ASP A 51 17.01 43.54 0.31
CA ASP A 51 17.18 44.64 1.26
C ASP A 51 15.93 45.53 1.39
N ASP A 52 15.20 45.77 0.30
CA ASP A 52 13.97 46.59 0.31
C ASP A 52 12.82 45.92 1.08
N GLU A 53 12.76 44.58 1.07
CA GLU A 53 11.76 43.82 1.84
C GLU A 53 12.20 43.67 3.30
N TYR A 54 13.50 43.45 3.52
CA TYR A 54 14.09 43.39 4.85
C TYR A 54 13.93 44.72 5.61
N GLU A 55 14.16 45.86 4.96
CA GLU A 55 13.99 47.20 5.55
C GLU A 55 12.54 47.53 5.95
N LYS A 56 11.53 46.94 5.29
CA LYS A 56 10.12 47.08 5.70
C LYS A 56 9.81 46.31 6.99
N ILE A 57 10.62 45.31 7.29
CA ILE A 57 10.46 44.38 8.40
C ILE A 57 11.20 44.92 9.62
N VAL A 58 12.53 44.86 9.62
CA VAL A 58 13.35 45.30 10.77
C VAL A 58 13.37 46.82 10.94
N GLY A 59 13.00 47.55 9.89
CA GLY A 59 13.00 49.00 9.86
C GLY A 59 14.36 49.60 9.60
N LYS A 60 14.39 50.66 8.80
CA LYS A 60 15.58 51.46 8.53
C LYS A 60 15.72 52.52 9.61
N ILE A 61 16.82 52.49 10.36
CA ILE A 61 17.16 53.51 11.37
C ILE A 61 18.43 54.22 10.90
N GLU A 62 18.27 55.31 10.17
CA GLU A 62 19.39 56.11 9.64
C GLU A 62 19.09 57.60 9.80
N GLU A 63 20.10 58.38 10.19
CA GLU A 63 20.11 59.87 10.15
C GLU A 63 18.82 60.56 10.64
N GLY A 64 18.23 60.07 11.75
CA GLY A 64 17.06 60.67 12.37
C GLY A 64 15.70 60.28 11.76
N TYR A 65 15.69 59.32 10.83
CA TYR A 65 14.50 58.71 10.25
C TYR A 65 14.35 57.26 10.70
N SER A 66 13.10 56.88 11.02
CA SER A 66 12.70 55.50 11.25
C SER A 66 11.34 55.22 10.61
N ASN A 67 11.23 54.08 9.92
CA ASN A 67 9.98 53.54 9.35
C ASN A 67 9.36 52.42 10.22
N LEU A 68 9.89 52.18 11.43
CA LEU A 68 9.32 51.22 12.39
C LEU A 68 7.93 51.66 12.83
N LYS A 69 6.97 50.73 12.76
CA LYS A 69 5.60 50.93 13.26
C LYS A 69 5.38 50.20 14.58
N GLU A 70 4.49 50.73 15.43
CA GLU A 70 4.06 50.10 16.69
C GLU A 70 3.53 48.68 16.50
N LYS A 71 2.75 48.44 15.43
CA LYS A 71 2.20 47.12 15.10
C LYS A 71 2.98 46.46 13.97
N LEU A 72 3.33 45.20 14.18
CA LEU A 72 3.79 44.30 13.12
C LEU A 72 2.62 44.01 12.19
N ASP A 73 2.90 43.96 10.90
CA ASP A 73 1.93 43.49 9.92
C ASP A 73 1.98 41.96 9.89
N ASP A 74 0.94 41.32 10.42
CA ASP A 74 0.83 39.86 10.47
C ASP A 74 0.93 39.22 9.07
N LYS A 75 0.62 39.96 8.00
CA LYS A 75 0.77 39.49 6.61
C LYS A 75 2.23 39.37 6.17
N ILE A 76 3.12 40.17 6.76
CA ILE A 76 4.55 40.22 6.42
C ILE A 76 5.31 39.15 7.22
N TYR A 77 4.97 39.04 8.50
CA TYR A 77 5.69 38.19 9.45
C TYR A 77 5.14 36.76 9.55
N GLY A 78 3.97 36.45 8.98
CA GLY A 78 3.36 35.12 9.14
C GLY A 78 3.03 34.83 10.61
N TYR A 79 3.15 33.55 11.03
CA TYR A 79 2.85 33.19 12.43
C TYR A 79 3.98 33.61 13.38
N ILE A 80 3.66 34.47 14.36
CA ILE A 80 4.60 34.94 15.38
C ILE A 80 4.55 34.00 16.60
N GLY A 81 5.66 33.32 16.89
CA GLY A 81 5.87 32.53 18.11
C GLY A 81 6.64 33.33 19.16
N SER A 82 6.12 33.39 20.39
CA SER A 82 6.86 33.99 21.52
C SER A 82 7.76 32.95 22.21
N GLU A 83 8.92 33.39 22.73
CA GLU A 83 9.92 32.57 23.45
C GLU A 83 9.35 31.71 24.60
N LYS A 84 8.14 32.01 25.09
CA LYS A 84 7.49 31.25 26.16
C LYS A 84 6.85 29.93 25.73
N HIS A 85 6.78 29.65 24.42
CA HIS A 85 6.22 28.41 23.92
C HIS A 85 7.35 27.41 23.63
N ASN A 86 7.24 26.20 24.18
CA ASN A 86 8.06 25.07 23.79
C ASN A 86 8.03 24.97 22.25
N ASN A 87 9.18 25.04 21.57
CA ASN A 87 9.26 25.14 20.10
C ASN A 87 8.46 24.02 19.39
N ILE A 88 8.35 22.84 20.00
CA ILE A 88 7.55 21.71 19.52
C ILE A 88 6.04 22.03 19.51
N GLU A 89 5.55 22.76 20.51
CA GLU A 89 4.14 23.12 20.63
C GLU A 89 3.77 24.23 19.64
N PHE A 90 4.69 25.14 19.33
CA PHE A 90 4.54 26.09 18.23
C PHE A 90 4.46 25.37 16.88
N ILE A 91 5.38 24.43 16.60
CA ILE A 91 5.36 23.63 15.37
C ILE A 91 4.06 22.83 15.24
N ARG A 92 3.64 22.14 16.31
CA ARG A 92 2.41 21.34 16.34
C ARG A 92 1.14 22.16 16.18
N LYS A 93 1.10 23.41 16.65
CA LYS A 93 -0.11 24.26 16.56
C LYS A 93 -0.19 25.04 15.27
N GLN A 94 0.94 25.48 14.73
CA GLN A 94 0.97 26.46 13.64
C GLN A 94 1.53 25.94 12.31
N LEU A 95 2.40 24.92 12.33
CA LEU A 95 3.14 24.47 11.14
C LEU A 95 2.68 23.12 10.60
N VAL A 96 2.41 22.16 11.48
CA VAL A 96 2.02 20.80 11.08
C VAL A 96 0.68 20.45 11.71
N ASP A 97 -0.33 20.24 10.88
CA ASP A 97 -1.56 19.62 11.34
C ASP A 97 -1.53 18.12 11.04
N PHE A 98 -1.96 17.33 12.02
CA PHE A 98 -1.81 15.89 12.03
C PHE A 98 -3.15 15.23 12.28
N THR A 99 -3.60 14.42 11.32
CA THR A 99 -4.78 13.56 11.50
C THR A 99 -4.37 12.11 11.29
N TYR A 100 -4.67 11.29 12.29
CA TYR A 100 -4.50 9.84 12.24
C TYR A 100 -5.86 9.15 12.18
N ILE A 101 -5.97 8.18 11.26
CA ILE A 101 -7.18 7.43 10.95
C ILE A 101 -6.88 5.96 11.15
N ASN A 102 -7.49 5.37 12.17
CA ASN A 102 -7.28 4.00 12.61
C ASN A 102 -7.97 2.98 11.67
N ALA A 103 -7.46 1.74 11.64
CA ALA A 103 -7.97 0.62 10.84
C ALA A 103 -9.38 0.20 11.27
N LEU A 104 -9.57 -0.02 12.58
CA LEU A 104 -10.84 -0.37 13.19
C LEU A 104 -11.60 0.90 13.59
N ARG A 105 -12.01 1.67 12.59
CA ARG A 105 -12.82 2.88 12.81
C ARG A 105 -14.31 2.57 12.81
N ASP A 106 -15.02 3.25 13.71
CA ASP A 106 -16.46 3.46 13.55
C ASP A 106 -16.65 4.81 12.85
N ALA A 107 -16.59 4.79 11.52
CA ALA A 107 -16.75 6.00 10.72
C ALA A 107 -18.11 6.66 10.96
N VAL A 108 -19.16 5.91 11.34
CA VAL A 108 -20.46 6.48 11.66
C VAL A 108 -20.40 7.23 12.98
N TYR A 109 -19.81 6.63 14.01
CA TYR A 109 -19.58 7.27 15.30
C TYR A 109 -18.76 8.56 15.14
N ASP A 110 -17.64 8.50 14.41
CA ASP A 110 -16.76 9.65 14.17
C ASP A 110 -17.48 10.77 13.40
N MET A 111 -18.32 10.42 12.43
CA MET A 111 -19.14 11.40 11.70
C MET A 111 -20.25 12.01 12.57
N LYS A 112 -20.70 11.32 13.62
CA LYS A 112 -21.68 11.85 14.59
C LYS A 112 -21.04 12.74 15.66
N GLN A 113 -19.71 12.70 15.82
CA GLN A 113 -19.02 13.55 16.78
C GLN A 113 -19.15 15.04 16.45
N LYS A 114 -19.06 15.87 17.49
CA LYS A 114 -19.10 17.34 17.39
C LYS A 114 -17.97 17.93 16.55
N PHE A 115 -16.87 17.18 16.39
CA PHE A 115 -15.68 17.56 15.63
C PHE A 115 -15.46 16.66 14.41
N ASN A 116 -16.54 16.31 13.72
CA ASN A 116 -16.44 15.61 12.44
C ASN A 116 -15.99 16.56 11.31
N PRO A 117 -15.44 16.03 10.19
CA PRO A 117 -14.91 16.82 9.09
C PRO A 117 -15.91 17.81 8.49
N LEU A 118 -17.16 17.38 8.30
CA LEU A 118 -18.22 18.22 7.75
C LEU A 118 -18.49 19.42 8.66
N MET A 119 -18.57 19.19 9.97
CA MET A 119 -18.78 20.25 10.96
C MET A 119 -17.60 21.20 11.08
N THR A 120 -16.37 20.75 10.83
CA THR A 120 -15.22 21.66 10.72
C THR A 120 -15.39 22.58 9.52
N MET A 121 -15.68 22.03 8.34
CA MET A 121 -15.89 22.83 7.12
C MET A 121 -17.06 23.81 7.26
N LEU A 122 -18.19 23.36 7.82
CA LEU A 122 -19.37 24.22 8.05
C LEU A 122 -19.07 25.37 9.02
N ARG A 123 -18.27 25.14 10.07
CA ARG A 123 -17.83 26.20 10.98
C ARG A 123 -16.93 27.22 10.30
N GLN A 124 -16.11 26.79 9.35
CA GLN A 124 -15.27 27.68 8.56
C GLN A 124 -16.07 28.47 7.50
N LEU A 125 -17.20 27.92 7.04
CA LEU A 125 -18.13 28.61 6.14
C LEU A 125 -18.99 29.67 6.84
N GLU A 126 -19.37 29.42 8.09
CA GLU A 126 -20.32 30.27 8.84
C GLU A 126 -19.96 31.78 8.85
N PRO A 127 -18.69 32.21 9.09
CA PRO A 127 -18.32 33.62 9.04
C PRO A 127 -18.44 34.23 7.64
N ARG A 128 -18.34 33.41 6.59
CA ARG A 128 -18.34 33.82 5.18
C ARG A 128 -19.74 33.92 4.57
N VAL A 129 -20.76 33.40 5.26
CA VAL A 129 -22.16 33.55 4.84
C VAL A 129 -22.56 35.02 4.95
N LYS A 130 -23.16 35.57 3.88
CA LYS A 130 -23.63 36.95 3.85
C LYS A 130 -24.68 37.20 4.92
N GLU A 131 -24.59 38.34 5.61
CA GLU A 131 -25.53 38.70 6.68
C GLU A 131 -26.99 38.73 6.18
N SER A 132 -27.21 39.16 4.94
CA SER A 132 -28.54 39.14 4.31
C SER A 132 -29.15 37.74 4.22
N ASP A 133 -28.33 36.70 4.03
CA ASP A 133 -28.82 35.32 3.99
C ASP A 133 -29.01 34.77 5.41
N LYS A 134 -28.20 35.23 6.37
CA LYS A 134 -28.40 34.92 7.79
C LYS A 134 -29.74 35.45 8.31
N GLU A 135 -30.08 36.68 7.96
CA GLU A 135 -31.37 37.29 8.32
C GLU A 135 -32.56 36.53 7.74
N LYS A 136 -32.51 36.16 6.45
CA LYS A 136 -33.56 35.35 5.81
C LYS A 136 -33.81 34.04 6.57
N VAL A 137 -32.75 33.37 6.99
CA VAL A 137 -32.88 32.10 7.75
C VAL A 137 -33.52 32.36 9.12
N ARG A 138 -33.12 33.41 9.84
CA ARG A 138 -33.73 33.78 11.14
C ARG A 138 -35.23 34.05 11.00
N ASP A 139 -35.63 34.77 9.97
CA ASP A 139 -37.06 35.08 9.74
C ASP A 139 -37.88 33.83 9.41
N LEU A 140 -37.32 32.88 8.65
CA LEU A 140 -37.95 31.58 8.42
C LEU A 140 -38.09 30.77 9.71
N VAL A 141 -37.07 30.76 10.59
CA VAL A 141 -37.16 30.06 11.88
C VAL A 141 -38.23 30.68 12.77
N LYS A 142 -38.36 32.02 12.80
CA LYS A 142 -39.46 32.69 13.51
C LYS A 142 -40.82 32.28 12.98
N ASN A 143 -40.98 32.18 11.66
CA ASN A 143 -42.21 31.71 11.04
C ASN A 143 -42.52 30.26 11.43
N ILE A 144 -41.50 29.39 11.48
CA ILE A 144 -41.64 27.98 11.93
C ILE A 144 -42.08 27.93 13.39
N ASN A 145 -41.41 28.67 14.29
CA ASN A 145 -41.78 28.71 15.71
C ASN A 145 -43.20 29.24 15.91
N GLY A 146 -43.60 30.25 15.13
CA GLY A 146 -44.98 30.76 15.10
C GLY A 146 -46.00 29.72 14.62
N ALA A 147 -45.69 28.99 13.55
CA ALA A 147 -46.55 27.94 13.01
C ALA A 147 -46.75 26.78 14.01
N ILE A 148 -45.68 26.31 14.65
CA ILE A 148 -45.75 25.23 15.66
C ILE A 148 -46.52 25.69 16.90
N GLY A 149 -46.23 26.89 17.40
CA GLY A 149 -46.95 27.47 18.53
C GLY A 149 -48.41 27.80 18.22
N GLY A 150 -48.76 27.99 16.94
CA GLY A 150 -50.12 28.25 16.48
C GLY A 150 -51.01 27.02 16.36
N VAL A 151 -50.46 25.81 16.47
CA VAL A 151 -51.23 24.56 16.42
C VAL A 151 -52.21 24.51 17.60
N GLU A 152 -53.49 24.28 17.30
CA GLU A 152 -54.58 24.37 18.28
C GLU A 152 -54.38 23.38 19.44
N GLU A 153 -53.95 22.16 19.14
CA GLU A 153 -53.66 21.11 20.11
C GLU A 153 -52.52 21.48 21.06
N VAL A 154 -51.48 22.16 20.56
CA VAL A 154 -50.32 22.61 21.36
C VAL A 154 -50.75 23.73 22.31
N ASN A 155 -51.53 24.69 21.82
CA ASN A 155 -52.10 25.75 22.64
C ASN A 155 -53.07 25.21 23.70
N ALA A 156 -53.92 24.25 23.33
CA ALA A 156 -54.82 23.59 24.25
C ALA A 156 -54.05 22.85 25.36
N LEU A 157 -52.96 22.15 25.01
CA LEU A 157 -52.08 21.51 25.98
C LEU A 157 -51.40 22.52 26.91
N GLY A 158 -50.86 23.62 26.37
CA GLY A 158 -50.27 24.70 27.17
C GLY A 158 -51.24 25.27 28.20
N LYS A 159 -52.49 25.55 27.79
CA LYS A 159 -53.57 25.99 28.70
C LYS A 159 -53.89 24.95 29.77
N ARG A 160 -53.91 23.66 29.42
CA ARG A 160 -54.14 22.56 30.38
C ARG A 160 -53.03 22.44 31.42
N ILE A 161 -51.77 22.57 30.98
CA ILE A 161 -50.59 22.56 31.88
C ILE A 161 -50.69 23.74 32.85
N ASN A 162 -50.90 24.95 32.34
CA ASN A 162 -51.00 26.15 33.16
C ASN A 162 -52.15 26.04 34.17
N ARG A 163 -53.34 25.60 33.73
CA ARG A 163 -54.46 25.31 34.63
C ARG A 163 -54.10 24.29 35.71
N LYS A 164 -53.37 23.23 35.38
CA LYS A 164 -52.99 22.22 36.36
C LYS A 164 -52.01 22.75 37.40
N ILE A 165 -51.11 23.64 37.01
CA ILE A 165 -50.18 24.31 37.93
C ILE A 165 -50.96 25.23 38.86
N ILE A 166 -51.88 26.04 38.32
CA ILE A 166 -52.78 26.90 39.11
C ILE A 166 -53.58 26.08 40.14
N GLU A 167 -54.16 24.94 39.72
CA GLU A 167 -54.86 24.01 40.64
C GLU A 167 -53.94 23.46 41.74
N SER A 168 -52.63 23.31 41.47
CA SER A 168 -51.70 22.64 42.39
C SER A 168 -51.06 23.59 43.41
N VAL A 169 -50.71 24.82 43.02
CA VAL A 169 -49.99 25.77 43.89
C VAL A 169 -50.81 27.03 44.21
N GLY A 170 -52.01 27.15 43.64
CA GLY A 170 -52.89 28.31 43.81
C GLY A 170 -52.44 29.54 43.01
N ASN A 171 -53.37 30.46 42.75
CA ASN A 171 -53.13 31.65 41.91
C ASN A 171 -51.97 32.53 42.40
N THR A 172 -51.75 32.61 43.72
CA THR A 172 -50.72 33.48 44.31
C THR A 172 -49.29 33.01 44.03
N TYR A 173 -49.10 31.69 43.86
CA TYR A 173 -47.78 31.08 43.68
C TYR A 173 -47.62 30.41 42.31
N SER A 174 -48.62 30.51 41.44
CA SER A 174 -48.57 29.96 40.08
C SER A 174 -47.70 30.85 39.17
N PRO A 175 -46.60 30.33 38.60
CA PRO A 175 -45.87 31.05 37.56
C PRO A 175 -46.72 31.19 36.29
N ASP A 176 -46.56 32.29 35.56
CA ASP A 176 -47.16 32.46 34.24
C ASP A 176 -46.33 31.70 33.20
N ILE A 177 -46.85 30.56 32.75
CA ILE A 177 -46.17 29.65 31.82
C ILE A 177 -46.94 29.60 30.51
N VAL A 178 -46.20 29.83 29.41
CA VAL A 178 -46.69 29.68 28.04
C VAL A 178 -45.84 28.62 27.33
N LEU A 179 -46.50 27.62 26.75
CA LEU A 179 -45.84 26.62 25.92
C LEU A 179 -45.55 27.24 24.54
N LYS A 180 -44.27 27.35 24.18
CA LYS A 180 -43.82 27.87 22.88
C LYS A 180 -42.81 26.92 22.25
N SER A 181 -42.69 26.99 20.92
CA SER A 181 -41.61 26.35 20.18
C SER A 181 -40.37 27.23 20.22
N GLU A 182 -39.23 26.67 20.61
CA GLU A 182 -37.93 27.34 20.67
C GLU A 182 -36.92 26.64 19.75
N VAL A 183 -37.26 26.54 18.46
CA VAL A 183 -36.25 26.18 17.45
C VAL A 183 -35.26 27.33 17.36
N SER A 184 -33.98 27.02 17.53
CA SER A 184 -32.90 28.00 17.53
C SER A 184 -32.79 28.74 16.20
N ASP A 185 -32.69 30.06 16.28
CA ASP A 185 -32.40 30.95 15.16
C ASP A 185 -30.88 31.21 15.02
N ASP A 186 -30.06 30.56 15.83
CA ASP A 186 -28.61 30.56 15.70
C ASP A 186 -28.18 29.66 14.53
N ILE A 187 -27.55 30.25 13.53
CA ILE A 187 -27.03 29.57 12.36
C ILE A 187 -26.02 28.48 12.72
N LYS A 188 -25.29 28.64 13.84
CA LYS A 188 -24.41 27.59 14.36
C LYS A 188 -25.18 26.32 14.67
N GLU A 189 -26.35 26.44 15.29
CA GLU A 189 -27.19 25.31 15.66
C GLU A 189 -27.92 24.73 14.44
N ILE A 190 -28.30 25.59 13.48
CA ILE A 190 -28.86 25.14 12.20
C ILE A 190 -27.82 24.33 11.41
N PHE A 191 -26.56 24.79 11.34
CA PHE A 191 -25.49 24.07 10.65
C PHE A 191 -25.17 22.73 11.31
N ARG A 192 -25.28 22.62 12.65
CA ARG A 192 -25.17 21.33 13.35
C ARG A 192 -26.22 20.31 12.94
N ASN A 193 -27.37 20.77 12.45
CA ASN A 193 -28.46 19.91 12.00
C ASN A 193 -28.35 19.52 10.52
N LEU A 194 -27.38 20.07 9.77
CA LEU A 194 -27.14 19.65 8.39
C LEU A 194 -26.57 18.23 8.36
N LYS A 195 -27.27 17.35 7.64
CA LYS A 195 -26.90 15.94 7.47
C LYS A 195 -26.76 15.64 5.99
N LEU A 196 -25.83 14.75 5.66
CA LEU A 196 -25.72 14.19 4.32
C LEU A 196 -26.94 13.30 4.04
N LYS A 197 -27.61 13.55 2.92
CA LYS A 197 -28.74 12.78 2.42
C LYS A 197 -28.54 12.46 0.94
N SER A 198 -29.06 11.32 0.50
CA SER A 198 -29.05 10.95 -0.91
C SER A 198 -30.35 11.39 -1.58
N ASN A 199 -30.25 11.94 -2.79
CA ASN A 199 -31.41 12.32 -3.60
C ASN A 199 -32.11 11.12 -4.23
N THR A 200 -31.40 10.00 -4.39
CA THR A 200 -31.92 8.79 -5.05
C THR A 200 -32.39 7.73 -4.04
N MET A 201 -31.75 7.66 -2.88
CA MET A 201 -32.11 6.71 -1.82
C MET A 201 -33.00 7.37 -0.77
N LYS A 202 -34.31 7.12 -0.85
CA LYS A 202 -35.24 7.49 0.23
C LYS A 202 -34.81 6.79 1.53
N GLY A 203 -34.63 7.58 2.60
CA GLY A 203 -34.24 7.06 3.91
C GLY A 203 -32.74 6.86 4.10
N PHE A 204 -31.88 7.43 3.23
CA PHE A 204 -30.43 7.41 3.44
C PHE A 204 -30.06 7.89 4.84
N ASP A 205 -29.43 7.00 5.60
CA ASP A 205 -28.78 7.32 6.86
C ASP A 205 -27.41 6.65 6.89
N LEU A 206 -26.44 7.28 7.55
CA LEU A 206 -25.08 6.74 7.66
C LEU A 206 -25.10 5.41 8.41
N ASP A 207 -26.03 5.24 9.36
CA ASP A 207 -26.27 3.98 10.09
C ASP A 207 -26.75 2.83 9.19
N SER A 208 -27.38 3.14 8.05
CA SER A 208 -27.91 2.14 7.11
C SER A 208 -26.89 1.70 6.05
N LEU A 209 -25.75 2.38 5.98
CA LEU A 209 -24.70 2.05 5.03
C LEU A 209 -23.81 0.94 5.58
N GLY A 210 -23.34 0.08 4.67
CA GLY A 210 -22.27 -0.86 5.00
C GLY A 210 -20.99 -0.12 5.38
N LEU A 211 -20.22 -0.72 6.29
CA LEU A 211 -18.95 -0.17 6.82
C LEU A 211 -18.04 0.39 5.72
N GLY A 212 -17.93 -0.30 4.59
CA GLY A 212 -17.10 0.14 3.47
C GLY A 212 -17.55 1.46 2.84
N SER A 213 -18.85 1.68 2.67
CA SER A 213 -19.38 2.93 2.09
C SER A 213 -19.18 4.11 3.04
N THR A 214 -19.43 3.91 4.34
CA THR A 214 -19.19 4.94 5.35
C THR A 214 -17.70 5.29 5.43
N ASN A 215 -16.84 4.27 5.34
CA ASN A 215 -15.40 4.42 5.28
C ASN A 215 -14.94 5.31 4.11
N ILE A 216 -15.47 5.12 2.91
CA ILE A 216 -15.16 5.96 1.75
C ILE A 216 -15.60 7.40 1.96
N ILE A 217 -16.85 7.60 2.44
CA ILE A 217 -17.38 8.95 2.71
C ILE A 217 -16.50 9.67 3.72
N TYR A 218 -16.10 8.99 4.79
CA TYR A 218 -15.22 9.56 5.80
C TYR A 218 -13.86 9.97 5.24
N ILE A 219 -13.19 9.09 4.47
CA ILE A 219 -11.91 9.42 3.81
C ILE A 219 -12.07 10.62 2.88
N ALA A 220 -13.10 10.63 2.04
CA ALA A 220 -13.35 11.72 1.10
C ALA A 220 -13.58 13.05 1.81
N LEU A 221 -14.39 13.05 2.88
CA LEU A 221 -14.62 14.25 3.69
C LEU A 221 -13.37 14.74 4.40
N LYS A 222 -12.49 13.83 4.85
CA LYS A 222 -11.21 14.20 5.45
C LYS A 222 -10.25 14.82 4.44
N LEU A 223 -10.14 14.24 3.24
CA LEU A 223 -9.35 14.83 2.16
C LEU A 223 -9.88 16.22 1.77
N LEU A 224 -11.22 16.36 1.69
CA LEU A 224 -11.87 17.63 1.38
C LEU A 224 -11.71 18.67 2.48
N GLU A 225 -11.81 18.28 3.76
CA GLU A 225 -11.58 19.18 4.90
C GLU A 225 -10.22 19.89 4.77
N TYR A 226 -9.20 19.14 4.35
CA TYR A 226 -7.85 19.64 4.20
C TYR A 226 -7.66 20.57 2.98
N SER A 227 -8.19 20.21 1.81
CA SER A 227 -8.16 21.12 0.66
C SER A 227 -8.95 22.40 0.96
N PHE A 228 -10.08 22.27 1.64
CA PHE A 228 -10.95 23.36 2.02
C PHE A 228 -10.31 24.32 3.03
N ILE A 229 -9.65 23.82 4.08
CA ILE A 229 -8.91 24.67 5.04
C ILE A 229 -7.83 25.47 4.32
N ARG A 230 -7.10 24.87 3.38
CA ARG A 230 -6.05 25.55 2.63
C ARG A 230 -6.57 26.67 1.74
N GLU A 231 -7.65 26.45 1.01
CA GLU A 231 -8.25 27.48 0.16
C GLU A 231 -8.72 28.69 0.98
N LEU A 232 -9.20 28.44 2.19
CA LEU A 232 -9.86 29.43 3.02
C LEU A 232 -8.91 30.27 3.86
N ASP A 233 -7.86 29.67 4.41
CA ASP A 233 -7.07 30.33 5.44
C ASP A 233 -6.10 31.39 4.88
N GLU A 234 -5.92 31.54 3.56
CA GLU A 234 -4.79 32.31 2.95
C GLU A 234 -3.41 31.90 3.51
N ILE A 235 -3.35 30.84 4.32
CA ILE A 235 -2.19 30.34 5.03
C ILE A 235 -1.63 29.19 4.20
N GLN A 236 -0.72 29.54 3.30
CA GLN A 236 0.07 28.58 2.53
C GLN A 236 1.06 27.78 3.41
N ALA A 237 1.19 28.13 4.70
CA ALA A 237 2.28 27.68 5.57
C ALA A 237 2.05 26.38 6.36
N LYS A 238 0.82 25.83 6.38
CA LYS A 238 0.53 24.60 7.15
C LYS A 238 0.79 23.35 6.31
N TYR A 239 1.73 22.53 6.76
CA TYR A 239 1.93 21.18 6.25
C TYR A 239 0.90 20.25 6.88
N LEU A 240 0.16 19.53 6.03
CA LEU A 240 -0.92 18.67 6.46
C LEU A 240 -0.47 17.22 6.36
N LEU A 241 -0.44 16.50 7.47
CA LEU A 241 -0.03 15.11 7.52
C LEU A 241 -1.23 14.20 7.85
N LEU A 242 -1.59 13.37 6.88
CA LEU A 242 -2.63 12.35 7.00
C LEU A 242 -2.00 10.98 7.19
N LEU A 243 -2.30 10.33 8.31
CA LEU A 243 -1.91 8.95 8.56
C LEU A 243 -3.10 8.02 8.44
N PHE A 244 -3.01 7.02 7.57
CA PHE A 244 -3.99 5.94 7.47
C PHE A 244 -3.39 4.63 7.96
N GLU A 245 -4.09 3.96 8.86
CA GLU A 245 -3.81 2.57 9.18
C GLU A 245 -4.82 1.67 8.46
N GLU A 246 -4.31 0.72 7.67
CA GLU A 246 -5.07 -0.25 6.89
C GLU A 246 -6.34 0.33 6.22
N PRO A 247 -6.21 1.33 5.33
CA PRO A 247 -7.37 1.94 4.69
C PRO A 247 -8.20 0.96 3.84
N GLU A 248 -7.67 -0.24 3.53
CA GLU A 248 -8.38 -1.38 2.94
C GLU A 248 -9.46 -2.01 3.83
N ALA A 249 -9.43 -1.78 5.14
CA ALA A 249 -10.33 -2.44 6.07
C ALA A 249 -11.80 -2.17 5.71
N HIS A 250 -12.57 -3.26 5.56
CA HIS A 250 -13.97 -3.26 5.14
C HIS A 250 -14.25 -2.69 3.74
N LEU A 251 -13.23 -2.50 2.88
CA LEU A 251 -13.39 -2.08 1.50
C LEU A 251 -13.28 -3.24 0.52
N HIS A 252 -14.17 -3.28 -0.47
CA HIS A 252 -14.05 -4.22 -1.58
C HIS A 252 -12.83 -3.90 -2.47
N LYS A 253 -12.19 -4.92 -3.04
CA LYS A 253 -10.97 -4.80 -3.86
C LYS A 253 -11.03 -3.71 -4.93
N HIS A 254 -12.10 -3.63 -5.71
CA HIS A 254 -12.25 -2.59 -6.74
C HIS A 254 -12.30 -1.17 -6.18
N ILE A 255 -12.84 -1.00 -4.96
CA ILE A 255 -12.89 0.30 -4.29
C ILE A 255 -11.49 0.68 -3.81
N GLN A 256 -10.73 -0.27 -3.25
CA GLN A 256 -9.34 -0.04 -2.87
C GLN A 256 -8.55 0.48 -4.08
N MET A 257 -8.55 -0.27 -5.19
CA MET A 257 -7.86 0.14 -6.41
C MET A 257 -8.31 1.52 -6.90
N SER A 258 -9.62 1.76 -7.01
CA SER A 258 -10.13 3.05 -7.51
C SER A 258 -9.85 4.22 -6.55
N LEU A 259 -9.83 4.00 -5.24
CA LEU A 259 -9.51 5.03 -4.26
C LEU A 259 -8.05 5.45 -4.44
N PHE A 260 -7.11 4.49 -4.45
CA PHE A 260 -5.68 4.81 -4.52
C PHE A 260 -5.22 5.25 -5.92
N ASP A 261 -5.75 4.64 -6.98
CA ASP A 261 -5.39 5.03 -8.35
C ASP A 261 -5.93 6.42 -8.70
N LYS A 262 -7.20 6.74 -8.35
CA LYS A 262 -7.83 8.01 -8.74
C LYS A 262 -7.54 9.16 -7.80
N THR A 263 -7.49 8.91 -6.48
CA THR A 263 -7.08 9.99 -5.56
C THR A 263 -5.58 10.21 -5.63
N GLY A 264 -4.82 9.17 -6.02
CA GLY A 264 -3.34 9.14 -5.99
C GLY A 264 -2.76 9.40 -4.59
N LEU A 265 -3.63 9.63 -3.61
CA LEU A 265 -3.43 10.57 -2.50
C LEU A 265 -2.48 11.73 -2.88
N ASN A 266 -2.52 12.18 -4.15
CA ASN A 266 -1.83 13.36 -4.64
C ASN A 266 -2.71 14.51 -4.18
N ALA A 267 -2.74 14.70 -2.88
CA ALA A 267 -3.35 15.87 -2.34
C ALA A 267 -2.50 17.07 -2.81
N ASP A 268 -3.18 18.18 -3.09
CA ASP A 268 -2.58 19.41 -3.60
C ASP A 268 -1.31 19.77 -2.82
N GLU A 269 -0.39 20.53 -3.44
CA GLU A 269 0.91 20.91 -2.86
C GLU A 269 0.84 21.24 -1.36
N GLY A 270 1.34 20.41 -0.46
CA GLY A 270 1.33 20.68 1.00
C GLY A 270 0.51 19.71 1.86
N VAL A 271 -0.17 18.73 1.26
CA VAL A 271 -0.75 17.59 1.99
C VAL A 271 0.09 16.33 1.73
N GLN A 272 0.62 15.73 2.79
CA GLN A 272 1.33 14.46 2.77
C GLN A 272 0.45 13.36 3.35
N VAL A 273 0.33 12.25 2.62
CA VAL A 273 -0.36 11.06 3.11
C VAL A 273 0.64 9.94 3.33
N ILE A 274 0.62 9.36 4.53
CA ILE A 274 1.38 8.18 4.91
C ILE A 274 0.38 7.11 5.30
N MET A 275 0.61 5.90 4.84
CA MET A 275 -0.30 4.79 5.10
C MET A 275 0.44 3.50 5.38
N THR A 276 -0.13 2.67 6.24
CA THR A 276 0.25 1.27 6.41
C THR A 276 -0.79 0.40 5.72
N THR A 277 -0.34 -0.68 5.08
CA THR A 277 -1.22 -1.59 4.37
C THR A 277 -0.63 -3.00 4.36
N HIS A 278 -1.50 -3.99 4.44
CA HIS A 278 -1.21 -5.39 4.16
C HIS A 278 -1.84 -5.84 2.82
N SER A 279 -2.53 -4.95 2.11
CA SER A 279 -3.23 -5.26 0.86
C SER A 279 -2.29 -5.23 -0.34
N ASP A 280 -2.19 -6.37 -1.02
CA ASP A 280 -1.51 -6.47 -2.32
C ASP A 280 -2.17 -5.57 -3.39
N ASN A 281 -3.48 -5.33 -3.27
CA ASN A 281 -4.22 -4.50 -4.22
C ASN A 281 -3.84 -3.02 -4.12
N ILE A 282 -3.64 -2.54 -2.90
CA ILE A 282 -3.17 -1.17 -2.64
C ILE A 282 -1.74 -1.02 -3.12
N SER A 283 -0.92 -2.02 -2.84
CA SER A 283 0.48 -2.05 -3.23
C SER A 283 0.65 -2.05 -4.75
N ALA A 284 -0.23 -2.76 -5.46
CA ALA A 284 -0.31 -2.74 -6.92
C ALA A 284 -0.78 -1.40 -7.51
N ALA A 285 -1.69 -0.71 -6.82
CA ALA A 285 -2.10 0.64 -7.21
C ALA A 285 -1.06 1.71 -6.82
N SER A 286 -0.04 1.35 -6.04
CA SER A 286 0.96 2.27 -5.51
C SER A 286 2.24 2.27 -6.35
N LYS A 287 2.85 3.45 -6.45
CA LYS A 287 4.14 3.63 -7.10
C LYS A 287 5.26 3.06 -6.23
N ILE A 288 6.11 2.19 -6.78
CA ILE A 288 7.26 1.64 -6.03
C ILE A 288 8.26 2.72 -5.59
N SER A 289 8.27 3.86 -6.28
CA SER A 289 9.02 5.07 -5.90
C SER A 289 8.52 5.75 -4.63
N LYS A 290 7.26 5.50 -4.24
CA LYS A 290 6.60 6.06 -3.05
C LYS A 290 6.34 4.98 -1.97
N MET A 291 6.98 3.82 -2.07
CA MET A 291 6.75 2.67 -1.20
C MET A 291 7.94 2.38 -0.30
N ASN A 292 7.65 2.03 0.96
CA ASN A 292 8.63 1.47 1.88
C ASN A 292 8.13 0.11 2.37
N ILE A 293 8.95 -0.93 2.21
CA ILE A 293 8.68 -2.28 2.71
C ILE A 293 9.38 -2.44 4.06
N LEU A 294 8.63 -2.80 5.09
CA LEU A 294 9.17 -3.09 6.41
C LEU A 294 9.39 -4.60 6.56
N LYS A 295 10.63 -5.00 6.85
CA LYS A 295 11.01 -6.40 7.07
C LYS A 295 11.62 -6.57 8.46
N LYS A 296 11.17 -7.57 9.21
CA LYS A 296 11.82 -7.96 10.47
C LYS A 296 13.00 -8.88 10.17
N GLU A 297 14.18 -8.55 10.68
CA GLU A 297 15.42 -9.30 10.47
C GLU A 297 16.26 -9.26 11.76
N ASN A 298 16.64 -10.43 12.28
CA ASN A 298 17.53 -10.57 13.45
C ASN A 298 17.16 -9.72 14.68
N GLY A 299 15.86 -9.53 14.95
CA GLY A 299 15.37 -8.73 16.07
C GLY A 299 15.24 -7.23 15.80
N TYR A 300 15.59 -6.76 14.60
CA TYR A 300 15.44 -5.37 14.16
C TYR A 300 14.43 -5.25 13.01
N SER A 301 13.92 -4.04 12.79
CA SER A 301 13.12 -3.70 11.62
C SER A 301 13.98 -3.00 10.59
N ARG A 302 14.04 -3.54 9.37
CA ARG A 302 14.72 -2.95 8.23
C ARG A 302 13.71 -2.33 7.28
N VAL A 303 14.02 -1.14 6.80
CA VAL A 303 13.26 -0.44 5.76
C VAL A 303 13.90 -0.73 4.41
N ILE A 304 13.08 -1.14 3.45
CA ILE A 304 13.49 -1.47 2.08
C ILE A 304 12.76 -0.53 1.11
N GLN A 305 13.50 0.09 0.19
CA GLN A 305 12.94 0.95 -0.86
C GLN A 305 13.11 0.27 -2.22
N PRO A 306 12.03 -0.22 -2.85
CA PRO A 306 12.15 -1.01 -4.09
C PRO A 306 12.72 -0.23 -5.27
N ALA A 307 12.50 1.09 -5.32
CA ALA A 307 13.01 1.93 -6.41
C ALA A 307 14.45 2.43 -6.21
N LEU A 308 15.08 2.14 -5.07
CA LEU A 308 16.38 2.72 -4.73
C LEU A 308 17.46 2.34 -5.76
N GLY A 309 18.10 3.35 -6.35
CA GLY A 309 19.18 3.17 -7.33
C GLY A 309 18.74 2.63 -8.70
N LEU A 310 17.44 2.67 -9.03
CA LEU A 310 16.95 2.39 -10.38
C LEU A 310 16.85 3.68 -11.20
N HIS A 311 17.03 3.57 -12.52
CA HIS A 311 16.79 4.70 -13.43
C HIS A 311 15.28 4.96 -13.57
N GLU A 312 14.88 6.21 -13.80
CA GLU A 312 13.45 6.59 -13.86
C GLU A 312 12.65 5.77 -14.88
N ASN A 313 13.26 5.44 -16.02
CA ASN A 313 12.61 4.61 -17.05
C ASN A 313 12.35 3.18 -16.56
N ASP A 314 13.28 2.58 -15.82
CA ASP A 314 13.12 1.23 -15.27
C ASP A 314 12.03 1.21 -14.21
N VAL A 315 12.01 2.22 -13.33
CA VAL A 315 10.92 2.43 -12.37
C VAL A 315 9.58 2.52 -13.09
N ARG A 316 9.48 3.33 -14.16
CA ARG A 316 8.25 3.48 -14.95
C ARG A 316 7.78 2.17 -15.60
N HIS A 317 8.71 1.36 -16.10
CA HIS A 317 8.40 0.05 -16.68
C HIS A 317 7.89 -0.92 -15.62
N ILE A 318 8.54 -0.96 -14.45
CA ILE A 318 8.12 -1.77 -13.31
C ILE A 318 6.74 -1.36 -12.81
N GLU A 319 6.51 -0.06 -12.58
CA GLU A 319 5.23 0.46 -12.11
C GLU A 319 4.07 0.15 -13.07
N ARG A 320 4.34 0.06 -14.38
CA ARG A 320 3.34 -0.36 -15.38
C ARG A 320 3.12 -1.87 -15.43
N TYR A 321 4.10 -2.64 -14.98
CA TYR A 321 4.08 -4.10 -15.04
C TYR A 321 3.47 -4.73 -13.79
N LEU A 322 3.69 -4.12 -12.62
CA LEU A 322 3.12 -4.56 -11.36
C LEU A 322 1.60 -4.38 -11.38
N ASP A 323 0.87 -5.49 -11.36
CA ASP A 323 -0.57 -5.53 -11.14
C ASP A 323 -0.87 -6.21 -9.79
N SER A 324 -2.16 -6.42 -9.47
CA SER A 324 -2.54 -7.04 -8.18
C SER A 324 -2.02 -8.46 -7.97
N LYS A 325 -1.76 -9.24 -9.03
CA LYS A 325 -1.20 -10.59 -8.90
C LYS A 325 0.32 -10.53 -8.76
N ARG A 326 0.96 -9.64 -9.53
CA ARG A 326 2.42 -9.52 -9.56
C ARG A 326 2.96 -8.79 -8.34
N SER A 327 2.18 -7.90 -7.73
CA SER A 327 2.60 -7.15 -6.53
C SER A 327 2.76 -8.03 -5.29
N GLU A 328 2.23 -9.26 -5.31
CA GLU A 328 2.53 -10.29 -4.31
C GLU A 328 4.05 -10.51 -4.15
N LEU A 329 4.83 -10.32 -5.22
CA LEU A 329 6.31 -10.44 -5.21
C LEU A 329 6.98 -9.50 -4.20
N LEU A 330 6.34 -8.38 -3.85
CA LEU A 330 6.86 -7.41 -2.89
C LEU A 330 6.76 -7.96 -1.45
N PHE A 331 5.77 -8.81 -1.18
CA PHE A 331 5.43 -9.30 0.16
C PHE A 331 5.86 -10.74 0.43
N SER A 332 5.98 -11.57 -0.60
CA SER A 332 6.40 -12.98 -0.49
C SER A 332 7.75 -13.17 0.20
N LYS A 333 8.08 -14.34 0.75
CA LYS A 333 9.42 -14.55 1.34
C LYS A 333 10.48 -14.74 0.26
N SER A 334 10.11 -15.42 -0.81
CA SER A 334 10.88 -15.59 -2.03
C SER A 334 9.95 -15.68 -3.25
N VAL A 335 10.54 -15.61 -4.44
CA VAL A 335 9.81 -15.55 -5.70
C VAL A 335 10.42 -16.50 -6.71
N ILE A 336 9.57 -17.17 -7.49
CA ILE A 336 9.97 -17.85 -8.71
C ILE A 336 9.26 -17.17 -9.88
N LEU A 337 10.03 -16.69 -10.87
CA LEU A 337 9.51 -16.13 -12.11
C LEU A 337 9.49 -17.22 -13.18
N VAL A 338 8.36 -17.36 -13.88
CA VAL A 338 8.19 -18.32 -14.99
C VAL A 338 7.71 -17.61 -16.26
N GLU A 339 7.91 -18.25 -17.41
CA GLU A 339 7.59 -17.64 -18.71
C GLU A 339 6.10 -17.71 -19.06
N GLY A 340 5.43 -18.83 -18.77
CA GLY A 340 4.04 -19.05 -19.19
C GLY A 340 3.15 -19.85 -18.24
N ASP A 341 1.93 -20.10 -18.73
CA ASP A 341 0.84 -20.71 -17.96
C ASP A 341 1.11 -22.18 -17.61
N ALA A 342 1.90 -22.89 -18.43
CA ALA A 342 2.16 -24.31 -18.22
C ALA A 342 2.94 -24.53 -16.91
N GLU A 343 3.97 -23.71 -16.70
CA GLU A 343 4.80 -23.68 -15.50
C GLU A 343 4.01 -23.19 -14.29
N GLU A 344 3.22 -22.12 -14.46
CA GLU A 344 2.35 -21.56 -13.41
C GLU A 344 1.38 -22.61 -12.86
N ILE A 345 0.85 -23.49 -13.72
CA ILE A 345 -0.08 -24.54 -13.33
C ILE A 345 0.63 -25.78 -12.78
N LEU A 346 1.71 -26.23 -13.43
CA LEU A 346 2.32 -27.53 -13.09
C LEU A 346 3.27 -27.45 -11.90
N ILE A 347 4.05 -26.39 -11.72
CA ILE A 347 5.03 -26.31 -10.63
C ILE A 347 4.37 -26.45 -9.24
N PRO A 348 3.27 -25.75 -8.92
CA PRO A 348 2.60 -25.92 -7.63
C PRO A 348 2.08 -27.36 -7.42
N VAL A 349 1.55 -27.98 -8.49
CA VAL A 349 1.02 -29.35 -8.44
C VAL A 349 2.16 -30.36 -8.24
N MET A 350 3.25 -30.22 -8.97
CA MET A 350 4.45 -31.05 -8.85
C MET A 350 5.04 -30.96 -7.44
N CYS A 351 5.19 -29.74 -6.90
CA CYS A 351 5.66 -29.52 -5.53
C CYS A 351 4.79 -30.27 -4.52
N LYS A 352 3.47 -30.07 -4.58
CA LYS A 352 2.52 -30.71 -3.66
C LYS A 352 2.50 -32.23 -3.78
N LYS A 353 2.49 -32.75 -5.00
CA LYS A 353 2.36 -34.19 -5.26
C LYS A 353 3.66 -34.94 -5.03
N CYS A 354 4.81 -34.37 -5.36
CA CYS A 354 6.09 -35.09 -5.29
C CYS A 354 6.86 -34.82 -4.00
N LEU A 355 6.77 -33.61 -3.45
CA LEU A 355 7.49 -33.23 -2.23
C LEU A 355 6.61 -33.28 -0.97
N GLY A 356 5.28 -33.34 -1.13
CA GLY A 356 4.34 -33.33 -0.01
C GLY A 356 4.13 -31.94 0.63
N LEU A 357 4.66 -30.89 0.00
CA LEU A 357 4.57 -29.50 0.46
C LEU A 357 4.04 -28.59 -0.65
N THR A 358 3.31 -27.54 -0.30
CA THR A 358 2.93 -26.48 -1.24
C THR A 358 4.01 -25.40 -1.34
N LEU A 359 3.97 -24.61 -2.42
CA LEU A 359 4.81 -23.41 -2.54
C LEU A 359 4.50 -22.39 -1.44
N ASP A 360 3.22 -22.29 -1.01
CA ASP A 360 2.81 -21.42 0.09
C ASP A 360 3.46 -21.81 1.42
N GLU A 361 3.55 -23.12 1.71
CA GLU A 361 4.23 -23.63 2.92
C GLU A 361 5.73 -23.32 2.88
N LEU A 362 6.32 -23.29 1.69
CA LEU A 362 7.71 -22.88 1.44
C LEU A 362 7.88 -21.35 1.35
N GLY A 363 6.81 -20.56 1.47
CA GLY A 363 6.85 -19.10 1.37
C GLY A 363 7.23 -18.55 0.00
N ILE A 364 7.05 -19.35 -1.06
CA ILE A 364 7.40 -19.01 -2.44
C ILE A 364 6.15 -18.52 -3.19
N SER A 365 6.21 -17.31 -3.75
CA SER A 365 5.22 -16.86 -4.72
C SER A 365 5.70 -17.15 -6.14
N LEU A 366 4.87 -17.84 -6.93
CA LEU A 366 5.14 -18.18 -8.32
C LEU A 366 4.49 -17.14 -9.24
N ILE A 367 5.29 -16.39 -10.00
CA ILE A 367 4.82 -15.27 -10.82
C ILE A 367 5.06 -15.57 -12.30
N ASN A 368 3.96 -15.71 -13.04
CA ASN A 368 3.99 -15.84 -14.49
C ASN A 368 4.22 -14.47 -15.16
N ILE A 369 5.36 -14.36 -15.84
CA ILE A 369 5.74 -13.12 -16.51
C ILE A 369 4.99 -12.91 -17.83
N GLY A 370 4.48 -14.00 -18.43
CA GLY A 370 3.80 -14.01 -19.73
C GLY A 370 4.69 -13.59 -20.88
N SER A 371 6.01 -13.52 -20.66
CA SER A 371 7.02 -13.10 -21.62
C SER A 371 8.42 -13.40 -21.07
N VAL A 372 9.42 -13.09 -21.89
CA VAL A 372 10.84 -13.23 -21.56
C VAL A 372 11.44 -11.99 -20.88
N GLY A 373 10.59 -11.03 -20.48
CA GLY A 373 10.98 -9.74 -19.90
C GLY A 373 11.41 -9.76 -18.44
N PHE A 374 12.05 -10.83 -17.97
CA PHE A 374 12.40 -11.06 -16.55
C PHE A 374 13.23 -9.94 -15.93
N LYS A 375 14.10 -9.30 -16.74
CA LYS A 375 14.99 -8.20 -16.32
C LYS A 375 14.26 -7.05 -15.66
N ASN A 376 13.05 -6.75 -16.13
CA ASN A 376 12.25 -5.69 -15.54
C ASN A 376 11.91 -5.97 -14.07
N ILE A 377 11.85 -7.24 -13.67
CA ILE A 377 11.42 -7.65 -12.34
C ILE A 377 12.57 -8.08 -11.45
N TYR A 378 13.47 -8.93 -11.94
CA TYR A 378 14.55 -9.45 -11.09
C TYR A 378 15.47 -8.32 -10.58
N GLN A 379 15.56 -7.19 -11.29
CA GLN A 379 16.33 -6.02 -10.86
C GLN A 379 15.85 -5.41 -9.53
N LEU A 380 14.59 -5.65 -9.12
CA LEU A 380 14.06 -5.26 -7.81
C LEU A 380 14.74 -6.03 -6.67
N PHE A 381 15.20 -7.25 -6.93
CA PHE A 381 15.84 -8.12 -5.96
C PHE A 381 17.34 -7.85 -5.96
N ASN A 382 17.82 -7.14 -4.94
CA ASN A 382 19.20 -6.67 -4.87
C ASN A 382 19.55 -6.37 -3.40
N PRO A 383 20.83 -6.41 -2.98
CA PRO A 383 21.22 -6.07 -1.61
C PRO A 383 20.74 -4.70 -1.11
N LEU A 384 20.61 -3.71 -2.02
CA LEU A 384 20.15 -2.36 -1.71
C LEU A 384 18.62 -2.19 -1.74
N ARG A 385 17.90 -3.14 -2.37
CA ARG A 385 16.46 -3.11 -2.60
C ARG A 385 15.80 -4.31 -1.92
N ILE A 386 15.12 -5.19 -2.65
CA ILE A 386 14.43 -6.34 -2.09
C ILE A 386 15.43 -7.47 -1.77
N ASN A 387 15.74 -7.65 -0.49
CA ASN A 387 16.59 -8.72 0.03
C ASN A 387 15.82 -10.04 0.18
N LYS A 388 15.39 -10.61 -0.94
CA LYS A 388 14.64 -11.87 -1.04
C LYS A 388 15.13 -12.66 -2.25
N ARG A 389 15.07 -14.00 -2.19
CA ARG A 389 15.52 -14.84 -3.31
C ARG A 389 14.50 -14.77 -4.45
N CYS A 390 14.99 -14.61 -5.67
CA CYS A 390 14.22 -14.60 -6.90
C CYS A 390 14.85 -15.60 -7.88
N ALA A 391 14.22 -16.76 -8.08
CA ALA A 391 14.63 -17.71 -9.10
C ALA A 391 13.94 -17.36 -10.42
N VAL A 392 14.67 -17.44 -11.54
CA VAL A 392 14.09 -17.29 -12.88
C VAL A 392 14.13 -18.63 -13.57
N ILE A 393 12.97 -19.22 -13.85
CA ILE A 393 12.85 -20.44 -14.64
C ILE A 393 12.53 -20.04 -16.07
N THR A 394 13.36 -20.46 -17.02
CA THR A 394 13.18 -20.08 -18.42
C THR A 394 13.83 -21.08 -19.38
N ASP A 395 13.36 -21.07 -20.63
CA ASP A 395 13.81 -22.01 -21.64
C ASP A 395 15.08 -21.51 -22.37
N MET A 396 15.97 -22.45 -22.72
CA MET A 396 17.10 -22.15 -23.61
C MET A 396 16.68 -22.13 -25.08
N ASP A 397 15.54 -22.74 -25.43
CA ASP A 397 15.04 -22.92 -26.79
C ASP A 397 16.04 -23.66 -27.70
N GLU A 398 16.80 -24.63 -27.17
CA GLU A 398 17.70 -25.46 -28.00
C GLU A 398 16.88 -26.24 -29.04
N PRO A 399 17.18 -26.12 -30.35
CA PRO A 399 16.36 -26.72 -31.39
C PRO A 399 16.45 -28.25 -31.34
N ILE A 400 15.29 -28.90 -31.26
CA ILE A 400 15.19 -30.37 -31.25
C ILE A 400 15.45 -31.02 -32.61
N LYS A 401 15.48 -30.25 -33.72
CA LYS A 401 15.78 -30.73 -35.09
C LYS A 401 17.02 -30.01 -35.63
N PRO A 402 17.89 -30.67 -36.41
CA PRO A 402 19.06 -30.03 -37.00
C PRO A 402 18.65 -28.90 -37.96
N ILE A 403 19.48 -27.87 -37.95
CA ILE A 403 19.22 -26.50 -38.40
C ILE A 403 18.70 -26.44 -39.85
N GLY A 404 17.51 -25.88 -40.02
CA GLY A 404 16.98 -25.35 -41.28
C GLY A 404 16.49 -23.92 -41.03
N ALA A 405 17.00 -22.97 -41.80
CA ALA A 405 16.88 -21.54 -41.54
C ALA A 405 15.43 -21.07 -41.35
N GLY A 406 15.16 -20.41 -40.22
CA GLY A 406 14.08 -19.43 -40.12
C GLY A 406 13.04 -19.67 -39.02
N SER A 407 13.45 -19.66 -37.73
CA SER A 407 12.61 -19.24 -36.58
C SER A 407 13.30 -19.56 -35.25
N GLN A 408 13.74 -20.81 -35.06
CA GLN A 408 14.32 -21.29 -33.80
C GLN A 408 15.73 -20.74 -33.51
N ASP A 409 16.52 -20.42 -34.54
CA ASP A 409 17.87 -19.85 -34.37
C ASP A 409 17.83 -18.53 -33.58
N ASN A 410 16.82 -17.69 -33.83
CA ASN A 410 16.67 -16.43 -33.11
C ASN A 410 16.18 -16.64 -31.66
N ALA A 411 15.48 -17.74 -31.38
CA ALA A 411 15.01 -18.06 -30.02
C ALA A 411 16.15 -18.60 -29.15
N TYR A 412 16.92 -19.56 -29.69
CA TYR A 412 18.09 -20.12 -29.02
C TYR A 412 19.15 -19.05 -28.69
N GLU A 413 19.44 -18.16 -29.63
CA GLU A 413 20.37 -17.04 -29.38
C GLU A 413 19.82 -16.04 -28.36
N ARG A 414 18.50 -15.80 -28.31
CA ARG A 414 17.87 -15.02 -27.23
C ARG A 414 17.98 -15.73 -25.88
N GLY A 415 17.81 -17.06 -25.83
CA GLY A 415 17.98 -17.88 -24.63
C GLY A 415 19.41 -17.79 -24.08
N LYS A 416 20.42 -17.95 -24.94
CA LYS A 416 21.83 -17.77 -24.57
C LYS A 416 22.14 -16.37 -24.03
N ASN A 417 21.64 -15.33 -24.70
CA ASN A 417 21.83 -13.95 -24.24
C ASN A 417 21.21 -13.74 -22.86
N ARG A 418 19.99 -14.23 -22.64
CA ARG A 418 19.31 -14.17 -21.35
C ARG A 418 20.09 -14.89 -20.25
N ARG A 419 20.61 -16.08 -20.54
CA ARG A 419 21.48 -16.82 -19.63
C ARG A 419 22.74 -16.03 -19.28
N SER A 420 23.42 -15.46 -20.27
CA SER A 420 24.60 -14.63 -20.02
C SER A 420 24.29 -13.40 -19.16
N GLU A 421 23.14 -12.77 -19.36
CA GLU A 421 22.71 -11.64 -18.52
C GLU A 421 22.42 -12.06 -17.07
N LEU A 422 21.68 -13.16 -16.87
CA LEU A 422 21.35 -13.67 -15.54
C LEU A 422 22.59 -14.18 -14.79
N GLU A 423 23.50 -14.89 -15.46
CA GLU A 423 24.75 -15.35 -14.85
C GLU A 423 25.64 -14.16 -14.44
N LYS A 424 25.71 -13.11 -15.25
CA LYS A 424 26.43 -11.87 -14.90
C LYS A 424 25.80 -11.16 -13.70
N GLU A 425 24.47 -11.07 -13.67
CA GLU A 425 23.75 -10.48 -12.55
C GLU A 425 24.00 -11.29 -11.26
N HIS A 426 23.87 -12.62 -11.31
CA HIS A 426 24.06 -13.51 -10.16
C HIS A 426 25.43 -13.33 -9.48
N VAL A 427 26.50 -13.18 -10.27
CA VAL A 427 27.87 -12.97 -9.74
C VAL A 427 27.95 -11.73 -8.84
N GLY A 428 27.20 -10.67 -9.16
CA GLY A 428 27.12 -9.45 -8.36
C GLY A 428 25.94 -9.42 -7.37
N ASN A 429 25.02 -10.39 -7.47
CA ASN A 429 23.73 -10.35 -6.81
C ASN A 429 23.25 -11.75 -6.42
N ILE A 430 23.59 -12.15 -5.19
CA ILE A 430 23.21 -13.46 -4.65
C ILE A 430 21.68 -13.69 -4.68
N TRP A 431 20.88 -12.63 -4.69
CA TRP A 431 19.42 -12.73 -4.55
C TRP A 431 18.72 -13.24 -5.80
N VAL A 432 19.35 -13.16 -6.97
CA VAL A 432 18.76 -13.56 -8.26
C VAL A 432 19.57 -14.70 -8.85
N ASP A 433 18.93 -15.75 -9.36
CA ASP A 433 19.61 -16.81 -10.12
C ASP A 433 18.71 -17.36 -11.24
N GLY A 434 19.33 -17.87 -12.31
CA GLY A 434 18.66 -18.39 -13.50
C GLY A 434 18.74 -19.91 -13.61
N PHE A 435 17.59 -20.54 -13.84
CA PHE A 435 17.44 -21.98 -13.96
C PHE A 435 16.85 -22.32 -15.32
N PHE A 436 17.63 -23.02 -16.13
CA PHE A 436 17.38 -23.13 -17.55
C PHE A 436 16.98 -24.55 -17.94
N SER A 437 15.88 -24.68 -18.68
CA SER A 437 15.60 -25.92 -19.41
C SER A 437 16.58 -26.04 -20.58
N LYS A 438 16.82 -27.27 -21.05
CA LYS A 438 17.70 -27.50 -22.20
C LYS A 438 16.98 -27.14 -23.50
N HIS A 439 15.75 -27.62 -23.69
CA HIS A 439 14.96 -27.35 -24.89
C HIS A 439 13.83 -26.37 -24.54
N THR A 440 12.62 -26.89 -24.38
CA THR A 440 11.45 -26.17 -23.86
C THR A 440 10.87 -26.95 -22.67
N PHE A 441 10.05 -26.27 -21.87
CA PHE A 441 9.37 -26.88 -20.74
C PHE A 441 8.65 -28.20 -21.08
N GLU A 442 7.91 -28.26 -22.19
CA GLU A 442 7.14 -29.46 -22.57
C GLU A 442 8.02 -30.64 -22.98
N VAL A 443 9.15 -30.37 -23.65
CA VAL A 443 10.07 -31.40 -24.13
C VAL A 443 10.85 -32.00 -22.96
N ASP A 444 11.34 -31.15 -22.06
CA ASP A 444 12.15 -31.57 -20.92
C ASP A 444 11.33 -32.29 -19.85
N MET A 445 10.00 -32.12 -19.86
CA MET A 445 9.07 -32.87 -19.01
C MET A 445 8.84 -34.32 -19.45
N VAL A 446 9.23 -34.73 -20.66
CA VAL A 446 8.93 -36.07 -21.18
C VAL A 446 9.78 -37.14 -20.50
N LYS A 447 11.08 -36.89 -20.34
CA LYS A 447 12.03 -37.89 -19.84
C LYS A 447 11.79 -38.19 -18.37
N GLY A 448 11.58 -39.46 -18.05
CA GLY A 448 11.19 -39.93 -16.71
C GLY A 448 9.68 -39.88 -16.45
N ASN A 449 8.89 -39.30 -17.35
CA ASN A 449 7.43 -39.20 -17.25
C ASN A 449 6.70 -39.84 -18.43
N GLU A 450 7.35 -40.71 -19.19
CA GLU A 450 6.82 -41.30 -20.42
C GLU A 450 5.43 -41.92 -20.21
N GLY A 451 5.24 -42.62 -19.08
CA GLY A 451 3.94 -43.21 -18.72
C GLY A 451 2.81 -42.21 -18.54
N TYR A 452 3.08 -41.02 -17.98
CA TYR A 452 2.09 -39.95 -17.82
C TYR A 452 1.74 -39.31 -19.16
N LEU A 453 2.75 -39.07 -20.00
CA LEU A 453 2.56 -38.50 -21.34
C LEU A 453 1.74 -39.44 -22.23
N LYS A 454 1.94 -40.77 -22.13
CA LYS A 454 1.11 -41.76 -22.84
C LYS A 454 -0.36 -41.69 -22.42
N LYS A 455 -0.65 -41.59 -21.12
CA LYS A 455 -2.03 -41.40 -20.61
C LYS A 455 -2.63 -40.09 -21.11
N LEU A 456 -1.84 -39.03 -21.19
CA LEU A 456 -2.29 -37.73 -21.72
C LEU A 456 -2.58 -37.79 -23.22
N ILE A 457 -1.76 -38.52 -24.00
CA ILE A 457 -2.00 -38.77 -25.43
C ILE A 457 -3.33 -39.52 -25.64
N GLU A 458 -3.62 -40.53 -24.82
CA GLU A 458 -4.90 -41.26 -24.86
C GLU A 458 -6.11 -40.38 -24.54
N LYS A 459 -5.96 -39.40 -23.63
CA LYS A 459 -7.01 -38.41 -23.36
C LYS A 459 -7.20 -37.40 -24.50
N THR A 460 -6.13 -37.11 -25.27
CA THR A 460 -6.10 -36.00 -26.25
C THR A 460 -6.45 -36.43 -27.67
N TYR A 461 -6.11 -37.66 -28.05
CA TYR A 461 -6.35 -38.18 -29.39
C TYR A 461 -7.41 -39.27 -29.36
N VAL A 462 -8.20 -39.36 -30.43
CA VAL A 462 -9.27 -40.36 -30.57
C VAL A 462 -8.84 -41.51 -31.48
N ASP A 463 -8.01 -41.23 -32.48
CA ASP A 463 -7.53 -42.23 -33.44
C ASP A 463 -6.49 -43.17 -32.80
N LYS A 464 -6.83 -44.46 -32.73
CA LYS A 464 -6.01 -45.53 -32.15
C LYS A 464 -4.66 -45.68 -32.83
N LYS A 465 -4.59 -45.52 -34.17
CA LYS A 465 -3.32 -45.68 -34.89
C LYS A 465 -2.36 -44.54 -34.56
N ALA A 466 -2.88 -43.31 -34.59
CA ALA A 466 -2.13 -42.11 -34.24
C ALA A 466 -1.74 -42.03 -32.74
N ILE A 467 -2.45 -42.73 -31.85
CA ILE A 467 -2.07 -42.88 -30.43
C ILE A 467 -0.85 -43.79 -30.32
N GLU A 468 -0.90 -44.99 -30.90
CA GLU A 468 0.19 -45.97 -30.79
C GLU A 468 1.49 -45.47 -31.43
N GLU A 469 1.42 -44.80 -32.59
CA GLU A 469 2.58 -44.15 -33.23
C GLU A 469 3.22 -43.08 -32.32
N LYS A 470 2.40 -42.26 -31.65
CA LYS A 470 2.89 -41.24 -30.72
C LYS A 470 3.47 -41.83 -29.44
N LYS A 471 2.85 -42.87 -28.87
CA LYS A 471 3.37 -43.57 -27.70
C LYS A 471 4.75 -44.18 -27.99
N SER A 472 4.89 -44.83 -29.14
CA SER A 472 6.18 -45.38 -29.59
C SER A 472 7.24 -44.29 -29.78
N SER A 473 6.83 -43.11 -30.24
CA SER A 473 7.72 -41.95 -30.38
C SER A 473 8.18 -41.39 -29.03
N ILE A 474 7.31 -41.38 -28.01
CA ILE A 474 7.66 -40.98 -26.64
C ILE A 474 8.67 -41.94 -26.00
N ASP A 475 8.56 -43.24 -26.27
CA ASP A 475 9.52 -44.25 -25.79
C ASP A 475 10.89 -44.15 -26.46
N SER A 476 11.03 -43.33 -27.51
CA SER A 476 12.30 -43.18 -28.21
C SER A 476 13.33 -42.45 -27.34
N ALA A 477 14.59 -42.88 -27.44
CA ALA A 477 15.72 -42.14 -26.88
C ALA A 477 15.99 -40.82 -27.65
N ASP A 478 15.42 -40.65 -28.84
CA ASP A 478 15.66 -39.54 -29.75
C ASP A 478 14.77 -38.32 -29.44
N VAL A 479 15.41 -37.21 -29.06
CA VAL A 479 14.76 -35.92 -28.74
C VAL A 479 13.90 -35.39 -29.87
N THR A 480 14.32 -35.61 -31.11
CA THR A 480 13.56 -35.14 -32.29
C THR A 480 12.17 -35.79 -32.35
N LYS A 481 12.04 -37.04 -31.88
CA LYS A 481 10.81 -37.84 -31.99
C LYS A 481 9.88 -37.55 -30.82
N TYR A 482 10.36 -37.67 -29.59
CA TYR A 482 9.49 -37.44 -28.43
C TYR A 482 9.19 -35.95 -28.25
N GLY A 483 10.14 -35.06 -28.57
CA GLY A 483 9.95 -33.61 -28.47
C GLY A 483 8.92 -33.09 -29.46
N ASP A 484 8.91 -33.59 -30.70
CA ASP A 484 7.90 -33.24 -31.72
C ASP A 484 6.48 -33.65 -31.28
N VAL A 485 6.35 -34.81 -30.61
CA VAL A 485 5.08 -35.24 -30.03
C VAL A 485 4.66 -34.35 -28.87
N ALA A 486 5.57 -34.00 -27.95
CA ALA A 486 5.28 -33.16 -26.80
C ALA A 486 4.80 -31.76 -27.22
N LEU A 487 5.49 -31.13 -28.17
CA LEU A 487 5.11 -29.83 -28.72
C LEU A 487 3.75 -29.89 -29.43
N LYS A 488 3.52 -30.89 -30.29
CA LYS A 488 2.22 -31.07 -30.96
C LYS A 488 1.07 -31.33 -30.00
N LEU A 489 1.34 -32.02 -28.89
CA LEU A 489 0.36 -32.28 -27.85
C LEU A 489 -0.04 -30.97 -27.16
N ALA A 490 0.96 -30.16 -26.80
CA ALA A 490 0.77 -28.85 -26.19
C ALA A 490 0.05 -27.88 -27.13
N ASP A 491 0.44 -27.81 -28.40
CA ASP A 491 -0.20 -26.96 -29.41
C ASP A 491 -1.65 -27.34 -29.67
N LYS A 492 -1.94 -28.65 -29.70
CA LYS A 492 -3.30 -29.15 -29.96
C LYS A 492 -4.26 -28.83 -28.82
N ASN A 493 -3.81 -28.96 -27.58
CA ASN A 493 -4.64 -28.71 -26.40
C ASN A 493 -4.62 -27.22 -25.99
N GLY A 494 -3.61 -26.46 -26.40
CA GLY A 494 -3.21 -25.19 -25.79
C GLY A 494 -2.36 -25.45 -24.54
N LYS A 495 -1.22 -24.76 -24.41
CA LYS A 495 -0.21 -25.00 -23.36
C LYS A 495 -0.79 -25.05 -21.94
N GLY A 496 -1.58 -24.05 -21.56
CA GLY A 496 -2.22 -24.00 -20.24
C GLY A 496 -3.21 -25.15 -20.01
N TRP A 497 -4.06 -25.48 -20.99
CA TRP A 497 -5.01 -26.59 -20.86
C TRP A 497 -4.31 -27.95 -20.84
N ASN A 498 -3.23 -28.11 -21.62
CA ASN A 498 -2.39 -29.29 -21.59
C ASN A 498 -1.79 -29.51 -20.19
N ALA A 499 -1.34 -28.43 -19.54
CA ALA A 499 -0.88 -28.46 -18.16
C ALA A 499 -2.00 -28.83 -17.17
N VAL A 500 -3.22 -28.32 -17.33
CA VAL A 500 -4.38 -28.74 -16.52
C VAL A 500 -4.62 -30.24 -16.66
N LEU A 501 -4.69 -30.76 -17.90
CA LEU A 501 -4.93 -32.19 -18.15
C LEU A 501 -3.82 -33.08 -17.58
N LEU A 502 -2.57 -32.65 -17.66
CA LEU A 502 -1.46 -33.37 -17.06
C LEU A 502 -1.54 -33.35 -15.53
N SER A 503 -1.91 -32.21 -14.93
CA SER A 503 -2.02 -32.04 -13.48
C SER A 503 -2.99 -33.03 -12.81
N GLU A 504 -4.02 -33.48 -13.52
CA GLU A 504 -4.97 -34.50 -13.05
C GLU A 504 -4.34 -35.89 -12.89
N ILE A 505 -3.24 -36.16 -13.60
CA ILE A 505 -2.62 -37.49 -13.70
C ILE A 505 -1.33 -37.56 -12.85
N ILE A 506 -0.76 -36.41 -12.47
CA ILE A 506 0.45 -36.33 -11.64
C ILE A 506 0.20 -36.95 -10.26
N ASP A 507 1.11 -37.84 -9.87
CA ASP A 507 1.22 -38.40 -8.53
C ASP A 507 2.65 -38.22 -8.00
N ALA A 508 2.94 -38.79 -6.84
CA ALA A 508 4.22 -38.61 -6.17
C ALA A 508 5.43 -39.26 -6.87
N LYS A 509 5.20 -40.10 -7.89
CA LYS A 509 6.26 -40.73 -8.70
C LYS A 509 6.65 -39.89 -9.91
N PHE A 510 5.96 -38.77 -10.14
CA PHE A 510 6.27 -37.88 -11.24
C PHE A 510 7.70 -37.31 -11.11
N TYR A 511 8.44 -37.35 -12.21
CA TYR A 511 9.80 -36.89 -12.30
C TYR A 511 9.83 -35.39 -12.55
N ILE A 512 10.32 -34.61 -11.57
CA ILE A 512 10.51 -33.17 -11.73
C ILE A 512 11.91 -32.93 -12.34
N PRO A 513 12.01 -32.18 -13.45
CA PRO A 513 13.30 -31.77 -14.01
C PRO A 513 14.19 -31.08 -12.98
N GLN A 514 15.51 -31.34 -13.04
CA GLN A 514 16.45 -30.89 -12.00
C GLN A 514 16.48 -29.36 -11.85
N TYR A 515 16.45 -28.61 -12.96
CA TYR A 515 16.48 -27.14 -12.91
C TYR A 515 15.30 -26.54 -12.13
N ILE A 516 14.13 -27.20 -12.12
CA ILE A 516 12.97 -26.77 -11.34
C ILE A 516 13.19 -27.07 -9.85
N LEU A 517 13.74 -28.24 -9.51
CA LEU A 517 14.09 -28.57 -8.13
C LEU A 517 15.15 -27.62 -7.57
N ASP A 518 16.16 -27.30 -8.39
CA ASP A 518 17.20 -26.34 -8.05
C ASP A 518 16.61 -24.94 -7.81
N ALA A 519 15.69 -24.50 -8.67
CA ALA A 519 14.99 -23.22 -8.51
C ALA A 519 14.16 -23.16 -7.21
N ILE A 520 13.42 -24.23 -6.89
CA ILE A 520 12.64 -24.33 -5.64
C ILE A 520 13.60 -24.33 -4.44
N ALA A 521 14.71 -25.08 -4.49
CA ALA A 521 15.69 -25.14 -3.40
C ALA A 521 16.39 -23.79 -3.18
N PHE A 522 16.69 -23.06 -4.26
CA PHE A 522 17.23 -21.71 -4.20
C PHE A 522 16.25 -20.72 -3.58
N ALA A 523 14.98 -20.76 -4.00
CA ALA A 523 13.93 -19.88 -3.48
C ALA A 523 13.59 -20.18 -2.01
N ALA A 524 13.49 -21.46 -1.62
CA ALA A 524 13.17 -21.91 -0.25
C ALA A 524 14.36 -21.94 0.72
N ARG A 525 15.51 -21.37 0.34
CA ARG A 525 16.79 -21.53 1.06
C ARG A 525 16.73 -21.10 2.53
N GLU A 526 15.93 -20.10 2.89
CA GLU A 526 15.83 -19.65 4.28
C GLU A 526 14.88 -20.54 5.08
N GLU A 527 13.80 -21.01 4.47
CA GLU A 527 12.79 -21.88 5.05
C GLU A 527 13.33 -23.28 5.31
N LEU A 528 14.09 -23.84 4.36
CA LEU A 528 14.70 -25.16 4.47
C LEU A 528 15.79 -25.27 5.55
N LYS A 529 16.23 -24.15 6.15
CA LYS A 529 17.04 -24.16 7.38
C LYS A 529 16.26 -24.74 8.56
N ASN A 530 14.93 -24.62 8.55
CA ASN A 530 14.08 -25.30 9.51
C ASN A 530 13.97 -26.78 9.12
N VAL A 531 14.57 -27.61 9.96
CA VAL A 531 14.65 -29.07 9.80
C VAL A 531 13.29 -29.74 9.66
N ASN A 532 12.22 -29.12 10.18
CA ASN A 532 10.86 -29.64 10.05
C ASN A 532 10.45 -29.84 8.58
N TYR A 533 10.86 -28.96 7.66
CA TYR A 533 10.54 -29.14 6.24
C TYR A 533 11.18 -30.40 5.65
N ILE A 534 12.45 -30.67 6.01
CA ILE A 534 13.17 -31.88 5.59
C ILE A 534 12.48 -33.11 6.15
N HIS A 535 12.10 -33.07 7.44
CA HIS A 535 11.38 -34.13 8.11
C HIS A 535 10.03 -34.43 7.41
N THR A 536 9.23 -33.40 7.10
CA THR A 536 7.94 -33.58 6.40
C THR A 536 8.10 -34.18 5.01
N ILE A 537 9.10 -33.76 4.24
CA ILE A 537 9.36 -34.32 2.89
C ILE A 537 9.75 -35.79 2.99
N LEU A 538 10.63 -36.16 3.94
CA LEU A 538 11.04 -37.56 4.14
C LEU A 538 9.90 -38.42 4.66
N GLU A 539 9.09 -37.92 5.58
CA GLU A 539 7.92 -38.62 6.09
C GLU A 539 6.91 -38.88 4.96
N TYR A 540 6.68 -37.87 4.11
CA TYR A 540 5.84 -38.01 2.92
C TYR A 540 6.39 -39.06 1.95
N TYR A 541 7.69 -38.98 1.62
CA TYR A 541 8.37 -39.98 0.79
C TYR A 541 8.23 -41.38 1.38
N GLY A 542 8.53 -41.57 2.67
CA GLY A 542 8.45 -42.86 3.35
C GLY A 542 7.05 -43.48 3.23
N LYS A 543 6.00 -42.68 3.43
CA LYS A 543 4.60 -43.13 3.30
C LYS A 543 4.22 -43.50 1.87
N VAL A 544 4.63 -42.70 0.90
CA VAL A 544 4.28 -42.91 -0.52
C VAL A 544 4.98 -44.12 -1.11
N PHE A 545 6.27 -44.29 -0.81
CA PHE A 545 7.12 -45.33 -1.37
C PHE A 545 7.23 -46.58 -0.48
N SER A 546 6.49 -46.60 0.65
CA SER A 546 6.51 -47.67 1.65
C SER A 546 7.94 -47.99 2.12
N ASP A 547 8.74 -46.94 2.34
CA ASP A 547 10.13 -47.04 2.80
C ASP A 547 10.16 -47.08 4.33
N VAL A 548 10.08 -48.30 4.87
CA VAL A 548 9.99 -48.57 6.32
C VAL A 548 11.22 -48.04 7.05
N SER A 549 12.41 -48.13 6.43
CA SER A 549 13.66 -47.66 7.03
C SER A 549 13.64 -46.15 7.31
N ILE A 550 13.09 -45.37 6.37
CA ILE A 550 12.91 -43.92 6.57
C ILE A 550 11.87 -43.63 7.65
N ILE A 551 10.72 -44.31 7.63
CA ILE A 551 9.65 -44.09 8.62
C ILE A 551 10.13 -44.43 10.04
N GLU A 552 10.81 -45.56 10.21
CA GLU A 552 11.33 -45.97 11.52
C GLU A 552 12.45 -45.04 12.00
N GLY A 553 13.38 -44.67 11.12
CA GLY A 553 14.49 -43.76 11.44
C GLY A 553 14.05 -42.37 11.88
N LEU A 554 12.96 -41.85 11.30
CA LEU A 554 12.36 -40.56 11.69
C LEU A 554 11.70 -40.61 13.07
N ASN A 555 11.23 -41.78 13.52
CA ASN A 555 10.51 -41.95 14.79
C ASN A 555 11.39 -42.33 15.99
N THR A 556 12.64 -42.78 15.76
CA THR A 556 13.49 -43.40 16.80
C THR A 556 14.65 -42.54 17.30
N SER A 557 15.00 -41.43 16.64
CA SER A 557 16.29 -40.75 16.86
C SER A 557 16.15 -39.41 17.61
N GLU A 558 16.78 -39.25 18.78
CA GLU A 558 16.93 -37.94 19.46
C GLU A 558 17.77 -36.94 18.64
N LYS A 559 18.56 -37.43 17.67
CA LYS A 559 19.36 -36.63 16.72
C LYS A 559 19.36 -37.31 15.35
N ILE A 560 18.56 -36.80 14.42
CA ILE A 560 18.39 -37.37 13.08
C ILE A 560 19.49 -36.86 12.14
N ASP A 561 20.25 -37.76 11.51
CA ASP A 561 21.13 -37.42 10.37
C ASP A 561 20.38 -37.55 9.04
N TYR A 562 19.84 -36.43 8.59
CA TYR A 562 19.08 -36.36 7.34
C TYR A 562 19.93 -36.67 6.10
N LYS A 563 21.26 -36.45 6.12
CA LYS A 563 22.12 -36.73 4.96
C LYS A 563 22.29 -38.24 4.77
N GLU A 564 22.44 -38.98 5.86
CA GLU A 564 22.55 -40.45 5.82
C GLU A 564 21.21 -41.07 5.41
N MET A 565 20.09 -40.61 5.99
CA MET A 565 18.76 -41.11 5.62
C MET A 565 18.42 -40.90 4.14
N VAL A 566 18.76 -39.74 3.57
CA VAL A 566 18.53 -39.48 2.14
C VAL A 566 19.36 -40.41 1.25
N LYS A 567 20.59 -40.78 1.66
CA LYS A 567 21.44 -41.75 0.96
C LYS A 567 20.91 -43.19 1.06
N ASP A 568 20.31 -43.54 2.19
CA ASP A 568 19.79 -44.87 2.46
C ASP A 568 18.38 -45.08 1.90
N ALA A 569 17.74 -44.03 1.38
CA ALA A 569 16.44 -44.11 0.76
C ALA A 569 16.42 -45.13 -0.40
N LYS A 570 15.40 -45.99 -0.40
CA LYS A 570 15.25 -47.11 -1.33
C LYS A 570 15.20 -46.69 -2.81
N GLU A 571 14.57 -45.56 -3.12
CA GLU A 571 14.42 -45.03 -4.48
C GLU A 571 15.09 -43.65 -4.63
N GLN A 572 16.36 -43.65 -5.03
CA GLN A 572 17.20 -42.45 -5.16
C GLN A 572 16.77 -41.47 -6.28
N ASN A 573 16.07 -41.96 -7.31
CA ASN A 573 15.66 -41.14 -8.46
C ASN A 573 14.34 -40.38 -8.27
N THR A 574 13.73 -40.48 -7.09
CA THR A 574 12.48 -39.76 -6.80
C THR A 574 12.73 -38.26 -6.67
N SER A 575 11.73 -37.46 -7.03
CA SER A 575 11.83 -36.01 -7.01
C SER A 575 12.08 -35.45 -5.60
N SER A 576 11.53 -36.09 -4.56
CA SER A 576 11.76 -35.73 -3.15
C SER A 576 13.20 -35.96 -2.72
N ILE A 577 13.77 -37.14 -3.01
CA ILE A 577 15.14 -37.47 -2.66
C ILE A 577 16.14 -36.62 -3.45
N ARG A 578 15.89 -36.39 -4.75
CA ARG A 578 16.71 -35.47 -5.57
C ARG A 578 16.66 -34.03 -5.06
N PHE A 579 15.48 -33.55 -4.66
CA PHE A 579 15.33 -32.22 -4.04
C PHE A 579 16.14 -32.11 -2.74
N LEU A 580 16.03 -33.10 -1.85
CA LEU A 580 16.78 -33.12 -0.60
C LEU A 580 18.28 -33.24 -0.82
N ASN A 581 18.73 -34.06 -1.78
CA ASN A 581 20.14 -34.14 -2.18
C ASN A 581 20.66 -32.79 -2.71
N THR A 582 19.83 -32.05 -3.44
CA THR A 582 20.18 -30.70 -3.93
C THR A 582 20.39 -29.75 -2.75
N TRP A 583 19.46 -29.73 -1.81
CA TRP A 583 19.55 -28.89 -0.61
C TRP A 583 20.74 -29.27 0.29
N LEU A 584 20.89 -30.56 0.60
CA LEU A 584 21.87 -31.09 1.54
C LEU A 584 23.28 -31.20 0.94
N GLY A 585 23.40 -31.32 -0.38
CA GLY A 585 24.67 -31.36 -1.11
C GLY A 585 25.30 -29.97 -1.30
N VAL A 586 24.50 -28.90 -1.36
CA VAL A 586 24.98 -27.51 -1.53
C VAL A 586 25.34 -26.84 -0.20
N ASN A 587 24.74 -27.26 0.93
CA ASN A 587 25.08 -26.77 2.28
C ASN A 587 25.80 -27.85 3.12
N GLY A 588 26.79 -28.48 2.49
CA GLY A 588 27.74 -29.42 3.07
C GLY A 588 28.42 -28.89 4.32
#